data_AF-A0A2S5ZVS8-F1
#
_entry.id   AF-A0A2S5ZVS8-F1
#
_cell.length_a   1.000
_cell.length_b   1.000
_cell.length_c   1.000
_cell.angle_alpha   90.00
_cell.angle_beta   90.00
_cell.angle_gamma   90.00
#
_symmetry.space_group_name_H-M   'P 1'
#
loop_
_entity.id
_entity.type
_entity.pdbx_description
1 polymer ?
#
loop_
_entity_poly.entity_id
_entity_poly.type
_entity_poly.pdbx_seq_one_letter_code
_entity_poly.pdbx_strand_id
1 'polypeptide(L)'
;MATVLKTLLAQRHLESHSDFLAAYDACAARLDPPVPPGYGPAKTQFYQWLSGKMVGLPRGYHCRVLAEMFPGWTVQNLFRTAAGAAPTGGGALETGLPASDIELESFLGSEMLTTGIALVYPSLELPLRSVPAHRAVDTADLCAVEGRLRAFAADHRLNVLAALPEREVRGLLYVLSMLQRRTGLSADVRSDREVVAHDDRPYIAFGLTGNACTRRYLDTADRRLFTLDDSAAGSEQLALTDGSRFGPSGGHSIGIIARVRTSPALHPTRYRIFCAGLGPRGTTGASWYLASSWSLLQRRVSDHEFVAVIDVGDDGDETARLEYLLIESAQ
;
A
#
# COMPACT_ATOMS: atom_id res chain seq x y z
N MET A 1 -27.87 3.22 15.57
CA MET A 1 -27.45 3.64 14.22
C MET A 1 -27.35 2.40 13.35
N ALA A 2 -27.83 2.44 12.11
CA ALA A 2 -27.89 1.26 11.24
C ALA A 2 -26.54 1.04 10.51
N THR A 3 -26.15 -0.21 10.32
CA THR A 3 -25.01 -0.58 9.44
C THR A 3 -25.43 -0.61 7.97
N VAL A 4 -24.45 -0.59 7.06
CA VAL A 4 -24.70 -0.80 5.63
C VAL A 4 -25.37 -2.16 5.39
N LEU A 5 -24.95 -3.20 6.11
CA LEU A 5 -25.59 -4.52 6.11
C LEU A 5 -27.08 -4.43 6.42
N LYS A 6 -27.48 -3.65 7.43
CA LYS A 6 -28.90 -3.45 7.76
C LYS A 6 -29.69 -2.81 6.61
N THR A 7 -29.07 -1.89 5.88
CA THR A 7 -29.70 -1.21 4.74
C THR A 7 -29.85 -2.16 3.55
N LEU A 8 -28.82 -2.96 3.26
CA LEU A 8 -28.86 -3.96 2.17
C LEU A 8 -29.86 -5.09 2.44
N LEU A 9 -30.01 -5.50 3.70
CA LEU A 9 -31.01 -6.50 4.09
C LEU A 9 -32.43 -5.98 3.89
N ALA A 10 -32.69 -4.71 4.23
CA ALA A 10 -33.99 -4.08 3.97
C ALA A 10 -34.30 -4.03 2.45
N GLN A 11 -33.32 -3.66 1.62
CA GLN A 11 -33.48 -3.62 0.16
C GLN A 11 -33.75 -4.99 -0.48
N ARG A 12 -33.25 -6.08 0.13
CA ARG A 12 -33.48 -7.45 -0.35
C ARG A 12 -34.63 -8.16 0.37
N HIS A 13 -35.40 -7.44 1.20
CA HIS A 13 -36.49 -7.97 2.03
C HIS A 13 -36.07 -9.11 2.99
N LEU A 14 -34.80 -9.09 3.45
CA LEU A 14 -34.21 -10.06 4.38
C LEU A 14 -34.10 -9.48 5.80
N GLU A 15 -35.15 -8.80 6.28
CA GLU A 15 -35.11 -8.08 7.55
C GLU A 15 -35.28 -9.02 8.77
N SER A 16 -35.95 -10.15 8.58
CA SER A 16 -36.12 -11.14 9.63
C SER A 16 -34.90 -12.08 9.74
N HIS A 17 -34.59 -12.51 10.96
CA HIS A 17 -33.48 -13.44 11.21
C HIS A 17 -33.69 -14.78 10.48
N SER A 18 -34.93 -15.25 10.33
CA SER A 18 -35.26 -16.48 9.61
C SER A 18 -35.02 -16.35 8.10
N ASP A 19 -35.42 -15.23 7.50
CA ASP A 19 -35.23 -15.01 6.05
C ASP A 19 -33.75 -14.82 5.72
N PHE A 20 -33.03 -14.09 6.58
CA PHE A 20 -31.58 -13.97 6.48
C PHE A 20 -30.89 -15.33 6.58
N LEU A 21 -31.28 -16.18 7.54
CA LEU A 21 -30.68 -17.50 7.69
C LEU A 21 -30.92 -18.41 6.47
N ALA A 22 -32.12 -18.38 5.89
CA ALA A 22 -32.41 -19.16 4.68
C ALA A 22 -31.53 -18.73 3.50
N ALA A 23 -31.37 -17.42 3.28
CA ALA A 23 -30.48 -16.88 2.26
C ALA A 23 -28.99 -17.16 2.57
N TYR A 24 -28.62 -17.13 3.85
CA TYR A 24 -27.28 -17.44 4.33
C TYR A 24 -26.93 -18.90 4.05
N ASP A 25 -27.78 -19.85 4.43
CA ASP A 25 -27.54 -21.28 4.23
C ASP A 25 -27.48 -21.63 2.73
N ALA A 26 -28.31 -21.00 1.89
CA ALA A 26 -28.25 -21.15 0.44
C ALA A 26 -26.92 -20.67 -0.17
N CYS A 27 -26.30 -19.61 0.39
CA CYS A 27 -24.98 -19.14 -0.04
C CYS A 27 -23.86 -19.99 0.56
N ALA A 28 -23.99 -20.41 1.80
CA ALA A 28 -23.04 -21.27 2.51
C ALA A 28 -22.85 -22.63 1.82
N ALA A 29 -23.92 -23.19 1.25
CA ALA A 29 -23.89 -24.42 0.47
C ALA A 29 -23.17 -24.29 -0.89
N ARG A 30 -23.03 -23.08 -1.43
CA ARG A 30 -22.35 -22.82 -2.71
C ARG A 30 -20.84 -22.58 -2.57
N LEU A 31 -20.33 -22.50 -1.34
CA LEU A 31 -18.89 -22.31 -1.08
C LEU A 31 -18.10 -23.61 -1.27
N ASP A 32 -16.81 -23.49 -1.56
CA ASP A 32 -15.86 -24.61 -1.61
C ASP A 32 -14.71 -24.40 -0.58
N PRO A 33 -14.60 -25.20 0.50
CA PRO A 33 -15.53 -26.26 0.90
C PRO A 33 -16.87 -25.69 1.40
N PRO A 34 -17.98 -26.44 1.24
CA PRO A 34 -19.30 -26.01 1.67
C PRO A 34 -19.37 -25.96 3.19
N VAL A 35 -20.07 -24.94 3.72
CA VAL A 35 -20.31 -24.84 5.16
C VAL A 35 -21.60 -25.61 5.47
N PRO A 36 -21.60 -26.57 6.43
CA PRO A 36 -22.79 -27.34 6.74
C PRO A 36 -23.97 -26.46 7.21
N PRO A 37 -25.22 -26.85 6.94
CA PRO A 37 -26.39 -26.14 7.43
C PRO A 37 -26.41 -26.14 8.98
N GLY A 38 -26.85 -25.04 9.58
CA GLY A 38 -26.86 -24.86 11.04
C GLY A 38 -25.63 -24.14 11.61
N TYR A 39 -24.63 -23.78 10.78
CA TYR A 39 -23.49 -22.93 11.15
C TYR A 39 -23.76 -21.43 10.92
N GLY A 40 -25.01 -21.05 10.62
CA GLY A 40 -25.45 -19.67 10.50
C GLY A 40 -25.35 -18.88 11.82
N PRO A 41 -25.31 -17.54 11.76
CA PRO A 41 -25.17 -16.73 12.97
C PRO A 41 -26.40 -16.86 13.88
N ALA A 42 -26.14 -16.98 15.18
CA ALA A 42 -27.20 -16.97 16.19
C ALA A 42 -28.00 -15.66 16.14
N LYS A 43 -29.26 -15.68 16.60
CA LYS A 43 -30.16 -14.51 16.57
C LYS A 43 -29.54 -13.27 17.24
N THR A 44 -28.84 -13.48 18.35
CA THR A 44 -28.10 -12.43 19.07
C THR A 44 -26.96 -11.85 18.25
N GLN A 45 -26.17 -12.71 17.59
CA GLN A 45 -25.07 -12.32 16.71
C GLN A 45 -25.59 -11.54 15.49
N PHE A 46 -26.72 -11.97 14.90
CA PHE A 46 -27.39 -11.27 13.82
C PHE A 46 -27.81 -9.85 14.22
N TYR A 47 -28.52 -9.65 15.33
CA TYR A 47 -28.88 -8.29 15.75
C TYR A 47 -27.66 -7.45 16.17
N GLN A 48 -26.60 -8.08 16.69
CA GLN A 48 -25.34 -7.40 16.99
C GLN A 48 -24.66 -6.87 15.71
N TRP A 49 -24.66 -7.66 14.63
CA TRP A 49 -24.17 -7.27 13.30
C TRP A 49 -24.91 -6.05 12.74
N LEU A 50 -26.22 -5.96 12.98
CA LEU A 50 -27.05 -4.83 12.53
C LEU A 50 -26.91 -3.58 13.41
N SER A 51 -26.45 -3.75 14.66
CA SER A 51 -26.37 -2.67 15.65
C SER A 51 -25.19 -1.71 15.45
N GLY A 52 -24.18 -2.13 14.67
CA GLY A 52 -22.94 -1.37 14.45
C GLY A 52 -21.99 -1.36 15.65
N LYS A 53 -22.24 -2.17 16.69
CA LYS A 53 -21.43 -2.25 17.92
C LYS A 53 -20.48 -3.45 17.93
N MET A 54 -19.97 -3.88 16.77
CA MET A 54 -19.02 -4.97 16.71
C MET A 54 -17.60 -4.48 16.93
N VAL A 55 -16.83 -5.24 17.73
CA VAL A 55 -15.38 -5.08 17.85
C VAL A 55 -14.75 -6.10 16.89
N GLY A 56 -14.24 -5.62 15.77
CA GLY A 56 -13.62 -6.46 14.73
C GLY A 56 -14.62 -7.14 13.77
N LEU A 57 -14.09 -8.01 12.91
CA LEU A 57 -14.85 -8.72 11.88
C LEU A 57 -15.40 -10.06 12.39
N PRO A 58 -16.49 -10.59 11.79
CA PRO A 58 -16.95 -11.94 12.06
C PRO A 58 -15.87 -13.00 11.79
N ARG A 59 -16.08 -14.22 12.31
CA ARG A 59 -15.21 -15.37 12.01
C ARG A 59 -15.10 -15.58 10.50
N GLY A 60 -13.94 -16.08 10.04
CA GLY A 60 -13.59 -16.17 8.62
C GLY A 60 -14.62 -16.85 7.72
N TYR A 61 -15.33 -17.89 8.21
CA TYR A 61 -16.37 -18.54 7.42
C TYR A 61 -17.62 -17.65 7.22
N HIS A 62 -18.00 -16.84 8.22
CA HIS A 62 -19.07 -15.84 8.06
C HIS A 62 -18.68 -14.77 7.05
N CYS A 63 -17.42 -14.34 7.03
CA CYS A 63 -16.92 -13.39 6.04
C CYS A 63 -17.06 -13.93 4.61
N ARG A 64 -16.76 -15.23 4.39
CA ARG A 64 -16.91 -15.88 3.09
C ARG A 64 -18.37 -15.92 2.63
N VAL A 65 -19.28 -16.30 3.53
CA VAL A 65 -20.73 -16.35 3.19
C VAL A 65 -21.27 -14.94 2.93
N LEU A 66 -20.88 -13.94 3.72
CA LEU A 66 -21.32 -12.55 3.52
C LEU A 66 -20.80 -11.94 2.22
N ALA A 67 -19.55 -12.23 1.84
CA ALA A 67 -18.99 -11.80 0.56
C ALA A 67 -19.74 -12.40 -0.63
N GLU A 68 -20.18 -13.66 -0.51
CA GLU A 68 -20.97 -14.35 -1.52
C GLU A 68 -22.43 -13.86 -1.56
N MET A 69 -23.02 -13.53 -0.40
CA MET A 69 -24.39 -12.99 -0.31
C MET A 69 -24.49 -11.57 -0.90
N PHE A 70 -23.42 -10.77 -0.77
CA PHE A 70 -23.38 -9.38 -1.21
C PHE A 70 -22.19 -9.16 -2.17
N PRO A 71 -22.28 -9.68 -3.40
CA PRO A 71 -21.22 -9.47 -4.39
C PRO A 71 -21.02 -7.98 -4.64
N GLY A 72 -19.76 -7.54 -4.68
CA GLY A 72 -19.38 -6.13 -4.80
C GLY A 72 -19.24 -5.36 -3.49
N TRP A 73 -19.58 -5.96 -2.34
CA TRP A 73 -19.35 -5.37 -1.02
C TRP A 73 -18.25 -6.10 -0.27
N THR A 74 -17.25 -5.37 0.23
CA THR A 74 -16.29 -5.95 1.18
C THR A 74 -16.97 -6.16 2.54
N VAL A 75 -16.59 -7.22 3.23
CA VAL A 75 -17.16 -7.54 4.56
C VAL A 75 -16.92 -6.39 5.54
N GLN A 76 -15.79 -5.68 5.45
CA GLN A 76 -15.55 -4.49 6.28
C GLN A 76 -16.57 -3.37 6.00
N ASN A 77 -16.89 -3.13 4.73
CA ASN A 77 -17.85 -2.09 4.35
C ASN A 77 -19.28 -2.44 4.80
N LEU A 78 -19.66 -3.73 4.83
CA LEU A 78 -20.97 -4.18 5.33
C LEU A 78 -21.20 -3.75 6.79
N PHE A 79 -20.15 -3.67 7.61
CA PHE A 79 -20.27 -3.36 9.03
C PHE A 79 -20.02 -1.89 9.39
N ARG A 80 -19.78 -1.01 8.41
CA ARG A 80 -19.66 0.44 8.64
C ARG A 80 -21.00 1.05 9.07
N THR A 81 -20.97 2.02 9.99
CA THR A 81 -22.16 2.77 10.45
C THR A 81 -22.56 3.84 9.45
N ALA A 82 -23.86 3.93 9.14
CA ALA A 82 -24.38 4.88 8.14
C ALA A 82 -24.22 6.38 8.55
N ALA A 83 -23.96 6.69 9.82
CA ALA A 83 -23.80 8.07 10.30
C ALA A 83 -22.39 8.67 10.06
N GLY A 84 -21.44 7.89 9.54
CA GLY A 84 -20.20 8.42 8.96
C GLY A 84 -20.34 8.82 7.48
N ALA A 85 -21.57 8.79 6.94
CA ALA A 85 -21.88 9.16 5.57
C ALA A 85 -23.08 10.11 5.57
N ALA A 86 -22.83 11.41 5.75
CA ALA A 86 -23.71 12.41 5.15
C ALA A 86 -23.28 12.59 3.68
N PRO A 87 -24.24 12.77 2.74
CA PRO A 87 -23.99 12.67 1.32
C PRO A 87 -23.42 13.99 0.78
N THR A 88 -22.11 14.07 0.65
CA THR A 88 -21.54 14.90 -0.42
C THR A 88 -21.64 14.10 -1.71
N GLY A 89 -22.61 14.49 -2.55
CA GLY A 89 -22.70 14.01 -3.92
C GLY A 89 -21.35 14.21 -4.63
N GLY A 90 -20.96 13.20 -5.41
CA GLY A 90 -19.70 13.19 -6.16
C GLY A 90 -18.67 12.17 -5.69
N GLY A 91 -19.07 11.10 -5.02
CA GLY A 91 -18.21 9.96 -4.71
C GLY A 91 -18.87 8.66 -5.14
N ALA A 92 -19.01 8.46 -6.45
CA ALA A 92 -19.21 7.11 -6.95
C ALA A 92 -17.99 6.29 -6.50
N LEU A 93 -18.18 5.43 -5.50
CA LEU A 93 -17.33 4.27 -5.34
C LEU A 93 -17.50 3.48 -6.64
N GLU A 94 -16.62 3.76 -7.61
CA GLU A 94 -16.44 2.94 -8.79
C GLU A 94 -16.04 1.56 -8.30
N THR A 95 -17.04 0.68 -8.22
CA THR A 95 -16.90 -0.75 -8.07
C THR A 95 -16.01 -1.24 -9.22
N GLY A 96 -14.70 -1.26 -8.98
CA GLY A 96 -13.73 -1.76 -9.93
C GLY A 96 -13.96 -3.24 -10.16
N LEU A 97 -14.26 -3.60 -11.40
CA LEU A 97 -14.08 -4.97 -11.89
C LEU A 97 -12.68 -5.47 -11.50
N PRO A 98 -12.48 -6.77 -11.25
CA PRO A 98 -11.15 -7.31 -11.01
C PRO A 98 -10.25 -6.93 -12.18
N ALA A 99 -9.24 -6.11 -11.89
CA ALA A 99 -8.39 -5.52 -12.90
C ALA A 99 -7.63 -6.61 -13.65
N SER A 100 -7.75 -6.61 -14.98
CA SER A 100 -7.17 -7.64 -15.86
C SER A 100 -5.65 -7.55 -15.90
N ASP A 101 -4.98 -8.60 -16.36
CA ASP A 101 -3.53 -8.56 -16.58
C ASP A 101 -3.15 -7.53 -17.66
N ILE A 102 -4.05 -7.22 -18.60
CA ILE A 102 -3.88 -6.18 -19.62
C ILE A 102 -3.81 -4.78 -18.98
N GLU A 103 -4.68 -4.50 -18.01
CA GLU A 103 -4.62 -3.23 -17.27
C GLU A 103 -3.32 -3.12 -16.48
N LEU A 104 -2.84 -4.22 -15.90
CA LEU A 104 -1.59 -4.22 -15.15
C LEU A 104 -0.38 -4.03 -16.06
N GLU A 105 -0.38 -4.66 -17.24
CA GLU A 105 0.64 -4.44 -18.26
C GLU A 105 0.69 -2.98 -18.69
N SER A 106 -0.46 -2.37 -18.92
CA SER A 106 -0.57 -0.94 -19.25
C SER A 106 -0.09 -0.05 -18.10
N PHE A 107 -0.26 -0.51 -16.85
CA PHE A 107 0.17 0.22 -15.67
C PHE A 107 1.69 0.16 -15.45
N LEU A 108 2.27 -1.04 -15.46
CA LEU A 108 3.68 -1.30 -15.20
C LEU A 108 4.58 -1.04 -16.42
N GLY A 109 4.00 -1.11 -17.62
CA GLY A 109 4.73 -1.15 -18.89
C GLY A 109 5.07 -2.57 -19.31
N SER A 110 4.95 -2.85 -20.61
CA SER A 110 5.18 -4.18 -21.19
C SER A 110 6.57 -4.74 -20.89
N GLU A 111 7.59 -3.88 -20.91
CA GLU A 111 8.97 -4.27 -20.62
C GLU A 111 9.08 -4.97 -19.25
N MET A 112 8.44 -4.42 -18.22
CA MET A 112 8.50 -4.93 -16.85
C MET A 112 7.88 -6.33 -16.71
N LEU A 113 6.85 -6.64 -17.50
CA LEU A 113 6.25 -7.97 -17.53
C LEU A 113 7.14 -8.97 -18.29
N THR A 114 7.79 -8.53 -19.37
CA THR A 114 8.64 -9.41 -20.20
C THR A 114 10.00 -9.73 -19.57
N THR A 115 10.63 -8.76 -18.90
CA THR A 115 11.98 -8.92 -18.30
C THR A 115 11.94 -9.37 -16.85
N GLY A 116 10.76 -9.34 -16.23
CA GLY A 116 10.58 -9.52 -14.80
C GLY A 116 10.53 -8.18 -14.05
N ILE A 117 9.74 -8.18 -12.97
CA ILE A 117 9.45 -7.00 -12.16
C ILE A 117 10.52 -6.85 -11.08
N ALA A 118 11.39 -5.87 -11.22
CA ALA A 118 12.39 -5.54 -10.20
C ALA A 118 11.75 -4.69 -9.08
N LEU A 119 11.73 -5.23 -7.86
CA LEU A 119 11.34 -4.52 -6.64
C LEU A 119 12.59 -4.09 -5.87
N VAL A 120 12.74 -2.79 -5.65
CA VAL A 120 14.03 -2.20 -5.27
C VAL A 120 13.99 -1.60 -3.88
N TYR A 121 14.75 -2.20 -2.96
CA TYR A 121 14.87 -1.74 -1.58
C TYR A 121 16.15 -0.90 -1.36
N PRO A 122 16.19 -0.01 -0.36
CA PRO A 122 17.39 0.75 -0.05
C PRO A 122 18.43 -0.10 0.70
N SER A 123 19.67 -0.10 0.23
CA SER A 123 20.79 -0.74 0.94
C SER A 123 21.52 0.28 1.82
N LEU A 124 21.24 0.22 3.14
CA LEU A 124 21.94 1.03 4.12
C LEU A 124 23.14 0.27 4.67
N GLU A 125 24.30 0.90 4.64
CA GLU A 125 25.50 0.37 5.28
C GLU A 125 25.74 1.08 6.60
N LEU A 126 25.76 0.31 7.67
CA LEU A 126 26.13 0.81 8.99
C LEU A 126 27.62 0.52 9.21
N PRO A 127 28.46 1.56 9.29
CA PRO A 127 29.87 1.38 9.60
C PRO A 127 29.99 0.82 11.02
N LEU A 128 30.59 -0.36 11.14
CA LEU A 128 30.91 -0.95 12.43
C LEU A 128 32.11 -0.20 13.03
N ARG A 129 31.88 0.61 14.07
CA ARG A 129 32.98 1.15 14.87
C ARG A 129 33.57 0.03 15.73
N SER A 130 34.83 -0.29 15.50
CA SER A 130 35.61 -1.15 16.40
C SER A 130 35.68 -0.48 17.77
N VAL A 131 35.00 -1.03 18.78
CA VAL A 131 35.22 -0.61 20.17
C VAL A 131 36.51 -1.29 20.64
N PRO A 132 37.52 -0.56 21.17
CA PRO A 132 38.66 -1.20 21.79
C PRO A 132 38.17 -2.14 22.88
N ALA A 133 38.64 -3.39 22.88
CA ALA A 133 38.36 -4.31 23.96
C ALA A 133 38.72 -3.63 25.31
N HIS A 134 37.96 -3.94 26.34
CA HIS A 134 38.06 -3.45 27.73
C HIS A 134 37.16 -2.26 28.10
N ARG A 135 35.91 -2.57 28.43
CA ARG A 135 35.39 -2.37 29.79
C ARG A 135 34.16 -3.25 29.98
N ALA A 136 34.13 -4.01 31.08
CA ALA A 136 32.93 -4.71 31.51
C ALA A 136 31.84 -3.65 31.76
N VAL A 137 30.74 -3.75 31.03
CA VAL A 137 29.56 -2.89 31.23
C VAL A 137 28.49 -3.77 31.83
N ASP A 138 27.98 -3.35 32.99
CA ASP A 138 26.89 -3.99 33.72
C ASP A 138 25.63 -4.08 32.85
N THR A 139 24.97 -5.23 32.88
CA THR A 139 23.82 -5.60 32.03
C THR A 139 22.52 -4.86 32.37
N ALA A 140 22.55 -3.85 33.23
CA ALA A 140 21.36 -3.13 33.70
C ALA A 140 21.07 -1.80 32.96
N ASP A 141 22.02 -1.25 32.19
CA ASP A 141 21.86 0.06 31.51
C ASP A 141 21.37 -0.04 30.04
N LEU A 142 20.82 -1.18 29.62
CA LEU A 142 20.53 -1.45 28.20
C LEU A 142 19.16 -0.99 27.68
N CYS A 143 18.38 -0.23 28.46
CA CYS A 143 17.07 0.24 28.02
C CYS A 143 16.90 1.75 28.24
N ALA A 144 17.33 2.56 27.26
CA ALA A 144 16.66 3.80 26.82
C ALA A 144 17.61 4.67 25.98
N VAL A 145 17.76 4.39 24.67
CA VAL A 145 18.17 5.41 23.68
C VAL A 145 17.60 5.02 22.32
N GLU A 146 16.96 5.98 21.64
CA GLU A 146 16.68 5.99 20.20
C GLU A 146 17.76 5.25 19.41
N GLY A 147 17.35 4.17 18.74
CA GLY A 147 18.13 2.95 18.58
C GLY A 147 19.47 3.08 17.86
N ARG A 148 20.57 3.09 18.63
CA ARG A 148 21.87 2.60 18.15
C ARG A 148 21.78 1.08 17.96
N LEU A 149 21.69 0.62 16.71
CA LEU A 149 21.90 -0.78 16.36
C LEU A 149 23.32 -1.22 16.74
N ARG A 150 23.44 -2.14 17.71
CA ARG A 150 24.64 -2.98 17.89
C ARG A 150 24.33 -4.35 17.32
N ALA A 151 24.86 -4.69 16.15
CA ALA A 151 24.84 -6.08 15.70
C ALA A 151 26.14 -6.78 16.09
N PHE A 152 26.02 -7.94 16.71
CA PHE A 152 27.10 -8.91 16.87
C PHE A 152 27.09 -9.81 15.63
N ALA A 153 28.08 -9.67 14.75
CA ALA A 153 28.29 -10.63 13.67
C ALA A 153 29.04 -11.84 14.24
N ALA A 154 28.40 -13.00 14.24
CA ALA A 154 29.07 -14.28 14.43
C ALA A 154 29.99 -14.55 13.22
N ASP A 155 31.28 -14.48 13.48
CA ASP A 155 32.37 -15.16 12.77
C ASP A 155 32.57 -14.96 11.26
N HIS A 156 31.97 -13.92 10.66
CA HIS A 156 32.34 -13.45 9.33
C HIS A 156 32.88 -12.03 9.45
N ARG A 157 34.10 -11.79 8.96
CA ARG A 157 34.73 -10.46 8.89
C ARG A 157 33.98 -9.53 7.92
N LEU A 158 32.77 -9.14 8.29
CA LEU A 158 32.02 -8.08 7.65
C LEU A 158 32.37 -6.78 8.37
N ASN A 159 33.13 -5.89 7.72
CA ASN A 159 33.42 -4.55 8.25
C ASN A 159 32.21 -3.61 8.15
N VAL A 160 31.10 -4.08 7.57
CA VAL A 160 29.89 -3.30 7.29
C VAL A 160 28.67 -4.19 7.54
N LEU A 161 27.69 -3.67 8.28
CA LEU A 161 26.37 -4.29 8.40
C LEU A 161 25.45 -3.70 7.34
N ALA A 162 24.82 -4.55 6.53
CA ALA A 162 23.71 -4.12 5.70
C ALA A 162 22.44 -4.05 6.59
N ALA A 163 21.79 -2.89 6.61
CA ALA A 163 20.53 -2.67 7.29
C ALA A 163 19.42 -2.43 6.26
N LEU A 164 18.28 -3.08 6.47
CA LEU A 164 17.08 -2.88 5.67
C LEU A 164 16.06 -2.15 6.53
N PRO A 165 15.69 -0.90 6.18
CA PRO A 165 14.71 -0.18 6.95
C PRO A 165 13.32 -0.85 6.80
N GLU A 166 12.71 -1.11 7.96
CA GLU A 166 11.51 -1.95 8.08
C GLU A 166 10.35 -1.46 7.21
N ARG A 167 10.14 -0.14 7.17
CA ARG A 167 9.04 0.48 6.42
C ARG A 167 9.17 0.29 4.91
N GLU A 168 10.38 0.33 4.34
CA GLU A 168 10.60 0.06 2.92
C GLU A 168 10.42 -1.43 2.60
N VAL A 169 10.87 -2.32 3.49
CA VAL A 169 10.63 -3.77 3.34
C VAL A 169 9.14 -4.09 3.42
N ARG A 170 8.41 -3.50 4.38
CA ARG A 170 6.96 -3.66 4.50
C ARG A 170 6.24 -3.17 3.24
N GLY A 171 6.60 -1.99 2.73
CA GLY A 171 6.07 -1.46 1.48
C GLY A 171 6.31 -2.40 0.30
N LEU A 172 7.53 -2.92 0.17
CA LEU A 172 7.89 -3.91 -0.84
C LEU A 172 7.02 -5.16 -0.73
N LEU A 173 6.80 -5.68 0.48
CA LEU A 173 6.01 -6.89 0.70
C LEU A 173 4.53 -6.70 0.29
N TYR A 174 3.96 -5.50 0.44
CA TYR A 174 2.60 -5.23 -0.05
C TYR A 174 2.50 -5.38 -1.57
N VAL A 175 3.43 -4.78 -2.31
CA VAL A 175 3.44 -4.84 -3.77
C VAL A 175 3.80 -6.25 -4.24
N LEU A 176 4.80 -6.90 -3.63
CA LEU A 176 5.14 -8.29 -3.95
C LEU A 176 3.95 -9.23 -3.76
N SER A 177 3.22 -9.09 -2.65
CA SER A 177 2.01 -9.88 -2.37
C SER A 177 0.89 -9.60 -3.38
N MET A 178 0.79 -8.38 -3.89
CA MET A 178 -0.16 -8.03 -4.96
C MET A 178 0.23 -8.71 -6.28
N LEU A 179 1.52 -8.72 -6.64
CA LEU A 179 2.02 -9.33 -7.87
C LEU A 179 1.91 -10.85 -7.86
N GLN A 180 2.21 -11.50 -6.72
CA GLN A 180 2.14 -12.95 -6.56
C GLN A 180 0.73 -13.54 -6.72
N ARG A 181 -0.33 -12.73 -6.59
CA ARG A 181 -1.71 -13.18 -6.85
C ARG A 181 -1.99 -13.41 -8.34
N ARG A 182 -1.09 -12.99 -9.23
CA ARG A 182 -1.24 -13.12 -10.68
C ARG A 182 -0.31 -14.20 -11.20
N THR A 183 -0.89 -15.13 -11.94
CA THR A 183 -0.15 -16.24 -12.53
C THR A 183 0.76 -15.75 -13.65
N GLY A 184 2.02 -16.19 -13.66
CA GLY A 184 2.95 -15.93 -14.77
C GLY A 184 3.79 -14.66 -14.63
N LEU A 185 3.59 -13.84 -13.60
CA LEU A 185 4.49 -12.73 -13.29
C LEU A 185 5.70 -13.22 -12.50
N SER A 186 6.90 -12.85 -12.95
CA SER A 186 8.13 -13.02 -12.17
C SER A 186 8.51 -11.69 -11.54
N ALA A 187 8.70 -11.68 -10.23
CA ALA A 187 9.19 -10.54 -9.49
C ALA A 187 10.46 -10.92 -8.76
N ASP A 188 11.46 -10.05 -8.84
CA ASP A 188 12.74 -10.24 -8.17
C ASP A 188 13.06 -9.02 -7.30
N VAL A 189 13.79 -9.24 -6.21
CA VAL A 189 14.07 -8.21 -5.21
C VAL A 189 15.54 -7.84 -5.29
N ARG A 190 15.84 -6.55 -5.54
CA ARG A 190 17.21 -6.04 -5.70
C ARG A 190 17.50 -4.87 -4.78
N SER A 191 18.79 -4.69 -4.50
CA SER A 191 19.25 -3.45 -3.85
C SER A 191 19.24 -2.28 -4.83
N ASP A 192 18.94 -1.09 -4.33
CA ASP A 192 19.05 0.16 -5.07
C ASP A 192 20.45 0.38 -5.68
N ARG A 193 21.51 -0.01 -4.97
CA ARG A 193 22.89 0.07 -5.45
C ARG A 193 23.15 -0.76 -6.70
N GLU A 194 22.65 -2.00 -6.71
CA GLU A 194 22.77 -2.89 -7.88
C GLU A 194 22.04 -2.29 -9.08
N VAL A 195 20.83 -1.75 -8.86
CA VAL A 195 20.03 -1.17 -9.93
C VAL A 195 20.63 0.12 -10.46
N VAL A 196 21.14 1.01 -9.60
CA VAL A 196 21.80 2.26 -10.02
C VAL A 196 23.09 1.98 -10.79
N ALA A 197 23.82 0.91 -10.47
CA ALA A 197 25.05 0.55 -11.18
C ALA A 197 24.81 0.08 -12.62
N HIS A 198 23.64 -0.49 -12.93
CA HIS A 198 23.34 -1.04 -14.26
C HIS A 198 22.33 -0.20 -15.06
N ASP A 199 21.43 0.53 -14.38
CA ASP A 199 20.44 1.51 -14.91
C ASP A 199 19.69 1.09 -16.19
N ASP A 200 19.55 -0.22 -16.43
CA ASP A 200 19.19 -0.81 -17.73
C ASP A 200 17.75 -1.32 -17.81
N ARG A 201 16.97 -1.23 -16.73
CA ARG A 201 15.67 -1.91 -16.58
C ARG A 201 14.58 -1.05 -15.91
N PRO A 202 13.29 -1.36 -16.15
CA PRO A 202 12.19 -0.83 -15.35
C PRO A 202 12.24 -1.39 -13.92
N TYR A 203 11.77 -0.62 -12.94
CA TYR A 203 11.72 -1.05 -11.55
C TYR A 203 10.63 -0.32 -10.75
N ILE A 204 10.26 -0.91 -9.61
CA ILE A 204 9.48 -0.27 -8.55
C ILE A 204 10.40 -0.05 -7.35
N ALA A 205 10.69 1.20 -7.01
CA ALA A 205 11.56 1.56 -5.90
C ALA A 205 10.77 1.92 -4.65
N PHE A 206 11.25 1.49 -3.49
CA PHE A 206 10.66 1.74 -2.18
C PHE A 206 11.55 2.64 -1.36
N GLY A 207 10.99 3.75 -0.87
CA GLY A 207 11.69 4.74 -0.07
C GLY A 207 11.97 6.03 -0.83
N LEU A 208 11.96 7.13 -0.08
CA LEU A 208 12.23 8.47 -0.59
C LEU A 208 13.74 8.72 -0.67
N THR A 209 14.27 9.63 0.14
CA THR A 209 15.69 9.99 0.14
C THR A 209 16.62 8.83 0.53
N GLY A 210 16.10 7.80 1.23
CA GLY A 210 16.86 6.62 1.60
C GLY A 210 17.17 5.64 0.45
N ASN A 211 16.48 5.75 -0.69
CA ASN A 211 16.66 4.86 -1.84
C ASN A 211 17.45 5.58 -2.96
N ALA A 212 18.57 5.00 -3.39
CA ALA A 212 19.45 5.57 -4.39
C ALA A 212 18.78 5.75 -5.76
N CYS A 213 17.81 4.91 -6.12
CA CYS A 213 17.04 5.08 -7.35
C CYS A 213 16.16 6.33 -7.30
N THR A 214 15.41 6.51 -6.20
CA THR A 214 14.55 7.69 -5.99
C THR A 214 15.40 8.96 -5.93
N ARG A 215 16.54 8.91 -5.23
CA ARG A 215 17.49 10.03 -5.16
C ARG A 215 18.06 10.40 -6.53
N ARG A 216 18.51 9.42 -7.31
CA ARG A 216 18.99 9.65 -8.69
C ARG A 216 17.92 10.34 -9.54
N TYR A 217 16.66 9.93 -9.45
CA TYR A 217 15.57 10.63 -10.12
C TYR A 217 15.44 12.10 -9.68
N LEU A 218 15.48 12.39 -8.38
CA LEU A 218 15.40 13.75 -7.85
C LEU A 218 16.59 14.64 -8.25
N ASP A 219 17.77 14.03 -8.40
CA ASP A 219 19.02 14.73 -8.69
C ASP A 219 19.25 14.94 -10.19
N THR A 220 18.94 13.93 -11.02
CA THR A 220 19.40 13.89 -12.41
C THR A 220 18.29 13.90 -13.46
N ALA A 221 17.02 13.76 -13.08
CA ALA A 221 15.97 13.75 -14.10
C ALA A 221 15.73 15.17 -14.64
N ASP A 222 15.77 15.31 -15.97
CA ASP A 222 15.53 16.57 -16.68
C ASP A 222 14.13 17.12 -16.38
N ARG A 223 13.15 16.22 -16.32
CA ARG A 223 11.74 16.53 -16.00
C ARG A 223 11.31 15.74 -14.78
N ARG A 224 11.29 16.43 -13.64
CA ARG A 224 10.84 15.89 -12.36
C ARG A 224 9.41 16.32 -12.11
N LEU A 225 8.49 15.35 -11.98
CA LEU A 225 7.10 15.61 -11.61
C LEU A 225 6.94 16.02 -10.13
N PHE A 226 7.95 15.73 -9.31
CA PHE A 226 7.98 16.12 -7.91
C PHE A 226 9.41 16.40 -7.43
N THR A 227 9.54 17.30 -6.47
CA THR A 227 10.78 17.64 -5.76
C THR A 227 10.55 17.63 -4.25
N LEU A 228 11.65 17.70 -3.49
CA LEU A 228 11.63 17.90 -2.05
C LEU A 228 12.17 19.29 -1.76
N ASP A 229 11.38 20.06 -1.02
CA ASP A 229 11.76 21.39 -0.57
C ASP A 229 11.92 21.36 0.95
N ASP A 230 13.01 21.95 1.44
CA ASP A 230 13.16 22.22 2.86
C ASP A 230 12.21 23.37 3.25
N SER A 231 11.23 23.09 4.10
CA SER A 231 10.44 24.16 4.72
C SER A 231 11.36 25.02 5.60
N ALA A 232 11.07 26.32 5.70
CA ALA A 232 11.72 27.21 6.66
C ALA A 232 11.59 26.72 8.12
N ALA A 233 10.65 25.82 8.41
CA ALA A 233 10.44 25.18 9.71
C ALA A 233 11.22 23.85 9.91
N GLY A 234 12.05 23.43 8.94
CA GLY A 234 12.85 22.21 9.02
C GLY A 234 12.10 20.90 8.74
N SER A 235 10.84 20.96 8.30
CA SER A 235 10.10 19.81 7.79
C SER A 235 10.23 19.71 6.27
N GLU A 236 10.73 18.57 5.77
CA GLU A 236 10.72 18.27 4.33
C GLU A 236 9.28 18.32 3.80
N GLN A 237 9.07 19.00 2.67
CA GLN A 237 7.80 19.06 1.96
C GLN A 237 7.97 18.54 0.53
N LEU A 238 6.95 17.83 0.07
CA LEU A 238 6.78 17.46 -1.33
C LEU A 238 6.27 18.68 -2.10
N ALA A 239 6.92 19.01 -3.23
CA ALA A 239 6.43 19.97 -4.19
C ALA A 239 6.19 19.30 -5.54
N LEU A 240 5.09 19.63 -6.21
CA LEU A 240 4.71 19.13 -7.53
C LEU A 240 4.93 20.19 -8.61
N THR A 241 4.97 19.78 -9.88
CA THR A 241 5.19 20.70 -11.02
C THR A 241 4.07 21.73 -11.23
N ASP A 242 2.87 21.45 -10.72
CA ASP A 242 1.74 22.39 -10.73
C ASP A 242 1.79 23.43 -9.60
N GLY A 243 2.82 23.37 -8.74
CA GLY A 243 3.01 24.27 -7.61
C GLY A 243 2.37 23.80 -6.30
N SER A 244 1.62 22.69 -6.31
CA SER A 244 1.03 22.10 -5.11
C SER A 244 2.10 21.59 -4.15
N ARG A 245 1.84 21.72 -2.85
CA ARG A 245 2.78 21.36 -1.78
C ARG A 245 2.10 20.51 -0.72
N PHE A 246 2.79 19.46 -0.27
CA PHE A 246 2.29 18.51 0.71
C PHE A 246 3.37 18.20 1.74
N GLY A 247 2.99 18.09 3.01
CA GLY A 247 3.91 17.75 4.08
C GLY A 247 3.18 17.02 5.19
N PRO A 248 3.90 16.29 6.05
CA PRO A 248 3.29 15.64 7.18
C PRO A 248 2.64 16.69 8.10
N SER A 249 1.39 16.44 8.52
CA SER A 249 0.66 17.34 9.41
C SER A 249 -0.25 16.55 10.35
N GLY A 250 -0.38 17.00 11.60
CA GLY A 250 -1.43 16.51 12.52
C GLY A 250 -1.54 14.99 12.74
N GLY A 251 -0.42 14.24 12.75
CA GLY A 251 -0.47 12.77 12.87
C GLY A 251 -0.75 12.05 11.54
N HIS A 252 -0.47 12.71 10.43
CA HIS A 252 -0.56 12.15 9.09
C HIS A 252 0.80 12.16 8.40
N SER A 253 1.09 11.07 7.71
CA SER A 253 2.22 10.91 6.79
C SER A 253 1.76 11.14 5.34
N ILE A 254 2.69 11.54 4.49
CA ILE A 254 2.42 11.73 3.05
C ILE A 254 3.15 10.67 2.26
N GLY A 255 2.40 9.83 1.56
CA GLY A 255 2.90 8.88 0.58
C GLY A 255 2.91 9.44 -0.84
N ILE A 256 3.76 8.89 -1.67
CA ILE A 256 3.97 9.29 -3.07
C ILE A 256 4.00 8.01 -3.90
N ILE A 257 3.15 7.95 -4.91
CA ILE A 257 3.26 6.99 -6.01
C ILE A 257 3.53 7.78 -7.27
N ALA A 258 4.75 7.73 -7.77
CA ALA A 258 5.11 8.38 -9.03
C ALA A 258 5.38 7.32 -10.10
N ARG A 259 4.75 7.46 -11.27
CA ARG A 259 5.07 6.66 -12.47
C ARG A 259 5.64 7.59 -13.52
N VAL A 260 6.91 7.38 -13.88
CA VAL A 260 7.66 8.28 -14.76
C VAL A 260 8.48 7.52 -15.81
N ARG A 261 8.81 8.20 -16.90
CA ARG A 261 9.73 7.81 -17.95
C ARG A 261 10.98 8.67 -17.81
N THR A 262 12.09 8.08 -17.38
CA THR A 262 13.35 8.81 -17.16
C THR A 262 14.10 9.10 -18.46
N SER A 263 13.85 8.33 -19.52
CA SER A 263 14.49 8.54 -20.84
C SER A 263 13.50 8.21 -21.97
N PRO A 264 12.39 8.95 -22.11
CA PRO A 264 11.32 8.62 -23.06
C PRO A 264 11.79 8.61 -24.51
N ALA A 265 12.83 9.38 -24.86
CA ALA A 265 13.42 9.37 -26.20
C ALA A 265 14.13 8.05 -26.56
N LEU A 266 14.68 7.34 -25.57
CA LEU A 266 15.37 6.06 -25.76
C LEU A 266 14.46 4.87 -25.43
N HIS A 267 13.59 5.03 -24.45
CA HIS A 267 12.72 3.99 -23.90
C HIS A 267 11.30 4.53 -23.67
N PRO A 268 10.50 4.74 -24.73
CA PRO A 268 9.20 5.40 -24.63
C PRO A 268 8.17 4.61 -23.82
N THR A 269 8.32 3.30 -23.68
CA THR A 269 7.39 2.42 -22.94
C THR A 269 7.92 2.02 -21.56
N ARG A 270 9.10 2.51 -21.16
CA ARG A 270 9.75 2.11 -19.90
C ARG A 270 9.31 3.01 -18.77
N TYR A 271 8.48 2.47 -17.89
CA TYR A 271 8.13 3.12 -16.64
C TYR A 271 9.09 2.75 -15.51
N ARG A 272 9.33 3.74 -14.66
CA ARG A 272 9.85 3.56 -13.30
C ARG A 272 8.79 4.04 -12.34
N ILE A 273 8.56 3.23 -11.31
CA ILE A 273 7.56 3.53 -10.28
C ILE A 273 8.28 3.78 -8.96
N PHE A 274 7.91 4.84 -8.26
CA PHE A 274 8.42 5.17 -6.94
C PHE A 274 7.29 5.10 -5.93
N CYS A 275 7.40 4.19 -4.96
CA CYS A 275 6.63 4.18 -3.73
C CYS A 275 7.48 4.83 -2.64
N ALA A 276 7.22 6.11 -2.38
CA ALA A 276 8.03 6.92 -1.46
C ALA A 276 7.12 7.67 -0.48
N GLY A 277 7.70 8.36 0.50
CA GLY A 277 6.91 9.23 1.34
C GLY A 277 7.66 9.90 2.48
N LEU A 278 7.00 10.90 3.05
CA LEU A 278 7.38 11.70 4.20
C LEU A 278 6.63 11.21 5.45
N GLY A 279 7.32 11.25 6.59
CA GLY A 279 6.77 10.74 7.85
C GLY A 279 6.94 9.22 8.03
N PRO A 280 6.52 8.68 9.19
CA PRO A 280 6.74 7.29 9.55
C PRO A 280 6.03 6.28 8.64
N ARG A 281 4.90 6.65 8.02
CA ARG A 281 4.06 5.76 7.20
C ARG A 281 3.96 6.14 5.73
N GLY A 282 4.68 7.16 5.26
CA GLY A 282 4.53 7.66 3.89
C GLY A 282 4.80 6.57 2.84
N THR A 283 5.96 5.91 2.93
CA THR A 283 6.32 4.81 2.02
C THR A 283 5.39 3.60 2.16
N THR A 284 5.04 3.20 3.38
CA THR A 284 4.20 2.02 3.63
C THR A 284 2.77 2.23 3.14
N GLY A 285 2.18 3.40 3.42
CA GLY A 285 0.85 3.77 2.95
C GLY A 285 0.78 3.96 1.44
N ALA A 286 1.79 4.58 0.81
CA ALA A 286 1.88 4.64 -0.66
C ALA A 286 1.91 3.23 -1.28
N SER A 287 2.73 2.34 -0.71
CA SER A 287 2.85 0.97 -1.21
C SER A 287 1.58 0.14 -0.98
N TRP A 288 0.92 0.33 0.18
CA TRP A 288 -0.37 -0.29 0.46
C TRP A 288 -1.44 0.20 -0.52
N TYR A 289 -1.49 1.51 -0.79
CA TYR A 289 -2.46 2.09 -1.71
C TYR A 289 -2.22 1.58 -3.13
N LEU A 290 -0.95 1.51 -3.57
CA LEU A 290 -0.62 0.91 -4.85
C LEU A 290 -1.11 -0.55 -4.92
N ALA A 291 -0.77 -1.37 -3.93
CA ALA A 291 -1.13 -2.78 -3.90
C ALA A 291 -2.65 -3.02 -3.90
N SER A 292 -3.44 -2.13 -3.28
CA SER A 292 -4.89 -2.25 -3.17
C SER A 292 -5.67 -1.56 -4.30
N SER A 293 -5.09 -0.52 -4.90
CA SER A 293 -5.83 0.48 -5.69
C SER A 293 -5.15 0.91 -6.99
N TRP A 294 -4.07 0.24 -7.44
CA TRP A 294 -3.38 0.59 -8.70
C TRP A 294 -4.31 0.67 -9.93
N SER A 295 -5.36 -0.15 -10.00
CA SER A 295 -6.27 -0.17 -11.15
C SER A 295 -7.14 1.08 -11.24
N LEU A 296 -7.46 1.69 -10.10
CA LEU A 296 -8.13 2.99 -10.05
C LEU A 296 -7.20 4.09 -10.55
N LEU A 297 -5.90 4.01 -10.23
CA LEU A 297 -4.92 4.92 -10.80
C LEU A 297 -4.84 4.72 -12.32
N GLN A 298 -4.67 3.47 -12.79
CA GLN A 298 -4.55 3.16 -14.22
C GLN A 298 -5.74 3.67 -15.04
N ARG A 299 -6.98 3.49 -14.56
CA ARG A 299 -8.18 3.98 -15.26
C ARG A 299 -8.22 5.50 -15.38
N ARG A 300 -7.63 6.23 -14.42
CA ARG A 300 -7.59 7.70 -14.43
C ARG A 300 -6.45 8.27 -15.25
N VAL A 301 -5.27 7.63 -15.19
CA VAL A 301 -4.03 8.16 -15.80
C VAL A 301 -3.77 7.60 -17.20
N SER A 302 -4.34 6.44 -17.55
CA SER A 302 -4.10 5.74 -18.81
C SER A 302 -2.60 5.53 -19.06
N ASP A 303 -2.02 6.09 -20.13
CA ASP A 303 -0.59 6.00 -20.47
C ASP A 303 0.24 7.25 -20.10
N HIS A 304 -0.32 8.11 -19.23
CA HIS A 304 0.36 9.33 -18.80
C HIS A 304 1.27 9.07 -17.59
N GLU A 305 2.38 9.80 -17.53
CA GLU A 305 3.15 9.89 -16.29
C GLU A 305 2.31 10.60 -15.22
N PHE A 306 2.50 10.24 -13.96
CA PHE A 306 1.69 10.82 -12.88
C PHE A 306 2.42 10.82 -11.54
N VAL A 307 1.92 11.65 -10.63
CA VAL A 307 2.23 11.61 -9.21
C VAL A 307 0.93 11.58 -8.42
N ALA A 308 0.72 10.51 -7.67
CA ALA A 308 -0.37 10.39 -6.70
C ALA A 308 0.18 10.69 -5.30
N VAL A 309 -0.43 11.65 -4.63
CA VAL A 309 -0.16 11.99 -3.23
C VAL A 309 -1.17 11.26 -2.37
N ILE A 310 -0.66 10.53 -1.39
CA ILE A 310 -1.42 9.62 -0.54
C ILE A 310 -1.37 10.14 0.89
N ASP A 311 -2.51 10.51 1.46
CA ASP A 311 -2.62 10.83 2.87
C ASP A 311 -2.74 9.54 3.68
N VAL A 312 -1.95 9.40 4.76
CA VAL A 312 -1.87 8.20 5.58
C VAL A 312 -1.95 8.57 7.05
N GLY A 313 -3.01 8.13 7.73
CA GLY A 313 -3.18 8.35 9.17
C GLY A 313 -2.32 7.41 10.02
N ASP A 314 -2.10 7.80 11.27
CA ASP A 314 -1.26 7.06 12.22
C ASP A 314 -1.82 5.68 12.64
N ASP A 315 -3.13 5.46 12.51
CA ASP A 315 -3.82 4.24 12.92
C ASP A 315 -3.38 3.00 12.13
N GLY A 316 -2.93 3.16 10.88
CA GLY A 316 -2.61 2.02 10.02
C GLY A 316 -2.28 2.40 8.59
N ASP A 317 -1.55 1.53 7.89
CA ASP A 317 -1.20 1.73 6.47
C ASP A 317 -2.46 1.63 5.58
N GLU A 318 -3.49 0.93 6.06
CA GLU A 318 -4.82 0.80 5.43
C GLU A 318 -5.68 2.07 5.46
N THR A 319 -5.26 3.09 6.21
CA THR A 319 -5.90 4.40 6.20
C THR A 319 -5.55 5.21 4.96
N ALA A 320 -4.56 4.73 4.19
CA ALA A 320 -4.04 5.40 3.01
C ALA A 320 -5.16 5.73 2.01
N ARG A 321 -5.27 7.02 1.67
CA ARG A 321 -6.26 7.55 0.73
C ARG A 321 -5.59 8.48 -0.25
N LEU A 322 -6.08 8.47 -1.49
CA LEU A 322 -5.64 9.42 -2.50
C LEU A 322 -6.08 10.83 -2.09
N GLU A 323 -5.11 11.69 -1.83
CA GLU A 323 -5.32 13.10 -1.51
C GLU A 323 -5.27 13.95 -2.77
N TYR A 324 -4.28 13.68 -3.64
CA TYR A 324 -4.07 14.45 -4.86
C TYR A 324 -3.54 13.57 -6.00
N LEU A 325 -3.86 13.92 -7.24
CA LEU A 325 -3.37 13.23 -8.42
C LEU A 325 -2.96 14.25 -9.48
N LEU A 326 -1.66 14.41 -9.66
CA LEU A 326 -1.08 15.12 -10.79
C LEU A 326 -0.95 14.15 -11.96
N ILE A 327 -1.57 14.48 -13.11
CA ILE A 327 -1.41 13.75 -14.35
C ILE A 327 -0.64 14.65 -15.31
N GLU A 328 0.49 14.16 -15.78
CA GLU A 328 1.30 14.91 -16.71
C GLU A 328 0.63 14.92 -18.09
N SER A 329 0.50 16.11 -18.68
CA SER A 329 -0.15 16.24 -19.99
C SER A 329 0.78 15.72 -21.08
N ALA A 330 0.24 14.92 -22.01
CA ALA A 330 0.95 14.58 -23.23
C ALA A 330 1.22 15.89 -24.00
N GLN A 331 2.48 16.30 -24.06
CA GLN A 331 2.93 17.34 -25.00
C GLN A 331 3.09 16.74 -26.40
#